data_AF-A0A0K2T4P1-F1
#
_entry.id   AF-A0A0K2T4P1-F1
#
_cell.length_a   1.000
_cell.length_b   1.000
_cell.length_c   1.000
_cell.angle_alpha   90.00
_cell.angle_beta   90.00
_cell.angle_gamma   90.00
#
_symmetry.space_group_name_H-M   'P 1'
#
loop_
_entity.id
_entity.type
_entity.pdbx_description
1 polymer ?
#
loop_
_entity_poly.entity_id
_entity_poly.type
_entity_poly.pdbx_seq_one_letter_code
_entity_poly.pdbx_strand_id
1 'polypeptide(L)'
;MDYLSKIWQKTNLVRTALSNVYDTGIIFPGIKCDGPSYNALVAVLCPNNMETTFPHPSNPEIKIAVIFDICHMMKLARKTFASFGVKKNQKGEDIRWRFINELYLFQKHEGLNAETKLQKTDIEWRRMKMKVNLACQTLPRSVADALDMLSKDFQDKAFSNCTATVEFIRIFEALFDIFNSRNILGSSSKAPFI
;
A
#
# COMPACT_ATOMS: atom_id res chain seq x y z
N MET A 1 27.86 -9.52 10.87
CA MET A 1 28.20 -10.40 9.73
C MET A 1 27.04 -11.30 9.25
N ASP A 2 26.05 -11.64 10.08
CA ASP A 2 25.03 -12.66 9.75
C ASP A 2 23.91 -12.21 8.76
N TYR A 3 23.54 -10.92 8.74
CA TYR A 3 22.40 -10.43 7.93
C TYR A 3 22.68 -10.40 6.41
N LEU A 4 23.85 -9.91 6.00
CA LEU A 4 24.23 -9.83 4.58
C LEU A 4 24.42 -11.22 3.97
N SER A 5 24.98 -12.17 4.73
CA SER A 5 25.12 -13.57 4.32
C SER A 5 23.75 -14.20 3.99
N LYS A 6 22.76 -14.00 4.85
CA LYS A 6 21.38 -14.47 4.64
C LYS A 6 20.71 -13.85 3.41
N ILE A 7 20.97 -12.58 3.12
CA ILE A 7 20.46 -11.93 1.90
C ILE A 7 21.09 -12.57 0.66
N TRP A 8 22.41 -12.76 0.67
CA TRP A 8 23.15 -13.37 -0.43
C TRP A 8 22.67 -14.80 -0.75
N GLN A 9 22.44 -15.62 0.28
CA GLN A 9 21.87 -16.96 0.12
C GLN A 9 20.50 -16.93 -0.56
N LYS A 10 19.61 -15.99 -0.16
CA LYS A 10 18.30 -15.82 -0.78
C LYS A 10 18.42 -15.36 -2.23
N THR A 11 19.33 -14.43 -2.53
CA THR A 11 19.60 -13.98 -3.90
C THR A 11 20.02 -15.14 -4.79
N ASN A 12 20.95 -15.98 -4.32
CA ASN A 12 21.40 -17.14 -5.10
C ASN A 12 20.28 -18.14 -5.36
N LEU A 13 19.41 -18.36 -4.37
CA LEU A 13 18.27 -19.25 -4.54
C LEU A 13 17.33 -18.73 -5.64
N VAL A 14 17.01 -17.43 -5.64
CA VAL A 14 16.17 -16.81 -6.67
C VAL A 14 16.83 -16.90 -8.05
N ARG A 15 18.13 -16.58 -8.15
CA ARG A 15 18.88 -16.68 -9.41
C ARG A 15 18.89 -18.10 -9.96
N THR A 16 19.14 -19.09 -9.10
CA THR A 16 19.15 -20.51 -9.49
C THR A 16 17.77 -20.97 -9.96
N ALA A 17 16.71 -20.58 -9.25
CA ALA A 17 15.34 -20.92 -9.66
C ALA A 17 14.99 -20.31 -11.02
N LEU A 18 15.35 -19.05 -11.27
CA LEU A 18 15.15 -18.40 -12.57
C LEU A 18 15.90 -19.11 -13.69
N SER A 19 17.18 -19.45 -13.48
CA SER A 19 17.99 -20.19 -14.45
C SER A 19 17.41 -21.58 -14.76
N ASN A 20 17.05 -22.35 -13.74
CA ASN A 20 16.49 -23.70 -13.95
C ASN A 20 15.17 -23.68 -14.72
N VAL A 21 14.34 -22.66 -14.50
CA VAL A 21 13.07 -22.53 -15.24
C VAL A 21 13.33 -22.05 -16.67
N TYR A 22 14.30 -21.16 -16.87
CA TYR A 22 14.73 -20.74 -18.20
C TYR A 22 15.22 -21.91 -19.06
N ASP A 23 15.94 -22.86 -18.46
CA ASP A 23 16.44 -24.07 -19.16
C ASP A 23 15.29 -24.97 -19.68
N THR A 24 14.09 -24.84 -19.12
CA THR A 24 12.87 -25.52 -19.63
C THR A 24 12.19 -24.77 -20.78
N GLY A 25 12.71 -23.60 -21.17
CA GLY A 25 12.13 -22.71 -22.17
C GLY A 25 11.07 -21.75 -21.63
N ILE A 26 10.84 -21.71 -20.31
CA ILE A 26 9.86 -20.83 -19.66
C ILE A 26 10.54 -19.55 -19.21
N ILE A 27 9.94 -18.39 -19.52
CA ILE A 27 10.44 -17.07 -19.11
C ILE A 27 9.46 -16.46 -18.11
N PHE A 28 9.95 -16.13 -16.91
CA PHE A 28 9.20 -15.33 -15.97
C PHE A 28 9.45 -13.84 -16.21
N PRO A 29 8.42 -13.01 -16.44
CA PRO A 29 8.59 -11.58 -16.66
C PRO A 29 8.83 -10.79 -15.37
N GLY A 30 8.58 -11.41 -14.20
CA GLY A 30 8.76 -10.73 -12.91
C GLY A 30 8.56 -11.62 -11.70
N ILE A 31 8.91 -11.06 -10.54
CA ILE A 31 8.79 -11.68 -9.22
C ILE A 31 7.98 -10.78 -8.28
N LYS A 32 7.26 -11.40 -7.34
CA LYS A 32 6.45 -10.71 -6.33
C LYS A 32 7.04 -10.88 -4.92
N CYS A 33 7.16 -9.79 -4.16
CA CYS A 33 7.80 -9.77 -2.84
C CYS A 33 6.86 -9.24 -1.72
N ASP A 34 6.88 -9.87 -0.53
CA ASP A 34 5.97 -9.57 0.60
C ASP A 34 6.53 -8.54 1.63
N GLY A 35 7.40 -7.60 1.23
CA GLY A 35 7.77 -6.42 2.05
C GLY A 35 9.20 -6.36 2.64
N PRO A 36 9.46 -5.59 3.74
CA PRO A 36 10.72 -4.84 3.95
C PRO A 36 12.00 -5.65 4.14
N SER A 37 11.93 -6.88 4.66
CA SER A 37 13.09 -7.78 4.72
C SER A 37 13.58 -8.21 3.34
N TYR A 38 12.71 -8.14 2.33
CA TYR A 38 13.05 -8.31 0.93
C TYR A 38 13.51 -7.01 0.26
N ASN A 39 13.33 -5.83 0.85
CA ASN A 39 13.89 -4.60 0.28
C ASN A 39 15.42 -4.69 0.19
N ALA A 40 16.06 -5.47 1.06
CA ALA A 40 17.49 -5.76 0.94
C ALA A 40 17.81 -6.76 -0.19
N LEU A 41 16.91 -7.72 -0.47
CA LEU A 41 17.00 -8.56 -1.68
C LEU A 41 16.79 -7.72 -2.94
N VAL A 42 15.79 -6.84 -2.95
CA VAL A 42 15.52 -5.89 -4.03
C VAL A 42 16.68 -4.92 -4.19
N ALA A 43 17.29 -4.41 -3.12
CA ALA A 43 18.49 -3.57 -3.22
C ALA A 43 19.71 -4.33 -3.77
N VAL A 44 19.79 -5.65 -3.56
CA VAL A 44 20.87 -6.48 -4.12
C VAL A 44 20.59 -6.84 -5.59
N LEU A 45 19.33 -7.08 -5.96
CA LEU A 45 18.94 -7.35 -7.34
C LEU A 45 18.88 -6.06 -8.18
N CYS A 46 18.45 -4.96 -7.58
CA CYS A 46 18.26 -3.63 -8.13
C CYS A 46 19.02 -2.61 -7.26
N PRO A 47 20.34 -2.45 -7.47
CA PRO A 47 21.18 -1.58 -6.65
C PRO A 47 20.83 -0.08 -6.73
N ASN A 48 20.06 0.32 -7.76
CA ASN A 48 19.57 1.69 -7.90
C ASN A 48 18.19 1.87 -7.28
N ASN A 49 18.02 2.94 -6.48
CA ASN A 49 16.89 3.14 -5.57
C ASN A 49 15.50 3.33 -6.24
N MET A 50 15.43 3.25 -7.57
CA MET A 50 14.18 3.30 -8.35
C MET A 50 14.12 2.29 -9.49
N GLU A 51 15.16 1.47 -9.67
CA GLU A 51 15.15 0.46 -10.72
C GLU A 51 14.31 -0.72 -10.24
N THR A 52 13.16 -0.95 -10.88
CA THR A 52 12.23 -2.03 -10.52
C THR A 52 12.48 -3.29 -11.33
N THR A 53 13.61 -3.36 -12.03
CA THR A 53 13.98 -4.49 -12.88
C THR A 53 15.43 -4.89 -12.67
N PHE A 54 15.74 -6.16 -12.90
CA PHE A 54 17.12 -6.64 -12.96
C PHE A 54 17.28 -7.63 -14.14
N PRO A 55 18.49 -7.79 -14.69
CA PRO A 55 18.72 -8.70 -15.81
C PRO A 55 18.59 -10.17 -15.38
N HIS A 56 18.01 -11.01 -16.25
CA HIS A 56 17.87 -12.44 -15.99
C HIS A 56 19.25 -13.11 -15.89
N PRO A 57 19.48 -14.02 -14.91
CA PRO A 57 20.80 -14.61 -14.65
C PRO A 57 21.37 -15.42 -15.81
N SER A 58 20.52 -16.06 -16.63
CA SER A 58 20.95 -16.83 -17.81
C SER A 58 20.93 -16.05 -19.13
N ASN A 59 20.27 -14.88 -19.18
CA ASN A 59 20.16 -14.08 -20.40
C ASN A 59 19.97 -12.59 -20.04
N PRO A 60 21.03 -11.78 -20.06
CA PRO A 60 20.98 -10.39 -19.63
C PRO A 60 20.02 -9.47 -20.40
N GLU A 61 19.61 -9.85 -21.62
CA GLU A 61 18.66 -9.08 -22.43
C GLU A 61 17.23 -9.15 -21.87
N ILE A 62 16.93 -10.19 -21.09
CA ILE A 62 15.62 -10.35 -20.44
C ILE A 62 15.62 -9.58 -19.12
N LYS A 63 14.69 -8.63 -18.99
CA LYS A 63 14.49 -7.89 -17.73
C LYS A 63 13.41 -8.54 -16.88
N ILE A 64 13.73 -8.78 -15.62
CA ILE A 64 12.83 -9.34 -14.62
C ILE A 64 12.32 -8.22 -13.74
N ALA A 65 11.01 -7.96 -13.78
CA ALA A 65 10.37 -6.97 -12.93
C ALA A 65 10.25 -7.44 -11.48
N VAL A 66 10.40 -6.52 -10.52
CA VAL A 66 10.20 -6.77 -9.11
C VAL A 66 9.00 -5.97 -8.64
N ILE A 67 7.95 -6.67 -8.21
CA ILE A 67 6.70 -6.07 -7.76
C ILE A 67 6.49 -6.39 -6.28
N PHE A 68 6.00 -5.44 -5.51
CA PHE A 68 5.63 -5.69 -4.12
C PHE A 68 4.17 -6.13 -4.00
N ASP A 69 3.90 -6.97 -3.02
CA ASP A 69 2.54 -7.33 -2.67
C ASP A 69 1.75 -6.10 -2.17
N ILE A 70 0.77 -5.66 -2.95
CA ILE A 70 -0.01 -4.45 -2.66
C ILE A 70 -0.78 -4.57 -1.34
N CYS A 71 -1.30 -5.75 -0.99
CA CYS A 71 -1.97 -5.97 0.28
C CYS A 71 -1.00 -5.78 1.44
N HIS A 72 0.26 -6.21 1.28
CA HIS A 72 1.32 -5.93 2.24
C HIS A 72 1.69 -4.45 2.29
N MET A 73 1.86 -3.80 1.14
CA MET A 73 2.21 -2.39 1.09
C MET A 73 1.13 -1.53 1.72
N MET A 74 -0.15 -1.87 1.54
CA MET A 74 -1.26 -1.17 2.17
C MET A 74 -1.28 -1.33 3.70
N LYS A 75 -0.94 -2.54 4.21
CA LYS A 75 -0.75 -2.74 5.65
C LYS A 75 0.36 -1.86 6.22
N LEU A 76 1.48 -1.76 5.51
CA LEU A 76 2.59 -0.90 5.92
C LEU A 76 2.21 0.57 5.86
N ALA A 77 1.59 1.02 4.78
CA ALA A 77 1.11 2.38 4.60
C ALA A 77 0.16 2.80 5.71
N ARG A 78 -0.87 1.98 6.01
CA ARG A 78 -1.76 2.23 7.15
C ARG A 78 -0.99 2.28 8.46
N LYS A 79 -0.16 1.28 8.74
CA LYS A 79 0.61 1.23 10.00
C LYS A 79 1.46 2.50 10.16
N THR A 80 2.17 2.88 9.11
CA THR A 80 2.96 4.10 9.00
C THR A 80 2.09 5.33 9.27
N PHE A 81 0.99 5.48 8.53
CA PHE A 81 0.07 6.60 8.68
C PHE A 81 -0.51 6.72 10.09
N ALA A 82 -0.91 5.61 10.70
CA ALA A 82 -1.46 5.58 12.04
C ALA A 82 -0.42 5.68 13.17
N SER A 83 0.88 5.45 12.86
CA SER A 83 1.98 5.56 13.82
C SER A 83 2.63 6.94 13.84
N PHE A 84 2.56 7.67 12.74
CA PHE A 84 3.17 9.01 12.65
C PHE A 84 2.15 10.08 13.04
N GLY A 85 2.61 11.13 13.71
CA GLY A 85 1.75 12.23 14.16
C GLY A 85 1.20 13.06 13.01
N VAL A 86 1.91 14.14 12.65
CA VAL A 86 1.55 14.99 11.52
C VAL A 86 2.59 14.79 10.41
N LYS A 87 2.12 14.54 9.19
CA LYS A 87 2.93 14.60 7.98
C LYS A 87 2.46 15.75 7.12
N LYS A 88 3.35 16.34 6.32
CA LYS A 88 3.01 17.41 5.38
C LYS A 88 3.04 16.87 3.96
N ASN A 89 2.07 17.27 3.15
CA ASN A 89 2.14 17.04 1.70
C ASN A 89 3.12 18.05 1.06
N GLN A 90 3.25 17.99 -0.27
CA GLN A 90 4.12 18.89 -1.03
C GLN A 90 3.72 20.38 -0.92
N LYS A 91 2.46 20.66 -0.57
CA LYS A 91 1.92 22.01 -0.37
C LYS A 91 2.08 22.51 1.08
N GLY A 92 2.65 21.69 1.97
CA GLY A 92 2.81 22.02 3.39
C GLY A 92 1.55 21.77 4.25
N GLU A 93 0.50 21.19 3.68
CA GLU A 93 -0.76 20.88 4.34
C GLU A 93 -0.65 19.60 5.16
N ASP A 94 -1.39 19.53 6.26
CA ASP A 94 -1.24 18.44 7.21
C ASP A 94 -2.09 17.21 6.87
N ILE A 95 -1.41 16.07 6.78
CA ILE A 95 -1.97 14.72 6.71
C ILE A 95 -1.96 14.15 8.12
N ARG A 96 -3.14 13.85 8.67
CA ARG A 96 -3.27 13.46 10.09
C ARG A 96 -4.21 12.27 10.28
N TRP A 97 -3.74 11.25 11.00
CA TRP A 97 -4.57 10.11 11.40
C TRP A 97 -5.75 10.50 12.29
N ARG A 98 -5.66 11.63 13.00
CA ARG A 98 -6.72 12.12 13.90
C ARG A 98 -8.09 12.13 13.23
N PHE A 99 -8.18 12.49 11.95
CA PHE A 99 -9.45 12.62 11.25
C PHE A 99 -10.17 11.26 11.11
N ILE A 100 -9.42 10.15 11.03
CA ILE A 100 -9.98 8.80 11.04
C ILE A 100 -10.59 8.47 12.41
N ASN A 101 -9.91 8.89 13.49
CA ASN A 101 -10.41 8.69 14.85
C ASN A 101 -11.67 9.54 15.11
N GLU A 102 -11.64 10.82 14.73
CA GLU A 102 -12.79 11.73 14.88
C GLU A 102 -14.00 11.22 14.08
N LEU A 103 -13.79 10.76 12.84
CA LEU A 103 -14.86 10.19 12.02
C LEU A 103 -15.49 8.96 12.70
N TYR A 104 -14.67 8.07 13.25
CA TYR A 104 -15.18 6.92 14.00
C TYR A 104 -15.99 7.35 15.23
N LEU A 105 -15.53 8.34 16.00
CA LEU A 105 -16.24 8.84 17.18
C LEU A 105 -17.55 9.53 16.80
N PHE A 106 -17.53 10.35 15.76
CA PHE A 106 -18.72 11.02 15.21
C PHE A 106 -19.78 10.00 14.81
N GLN A 107 -19.42 8.98 14.01
CA GLN A 107 -20.36 7.92 13.61
C GLN A 107 -20.92 7.14 14.80
N LYS A 108 -20.13 6.95 15.86
CA LYS A 108 -20.59 6.29 17.09
C LYS A 108 -21.54 7.16 17.89
N HIS A 109 -21.32 8.46 17.93
CA HIS A 109 -22.20 9.42 18.59
C HIS A 109 -23.55 9.52 17.87
N GLU A 110 -23.54 9.68 16.54
CA GLU A 110 -24.75 9.82 15.72
C GLU A 110 -25.53 8.52 15.54
N GLY A 111 -24.89 7.36 15.79
CA GLY A 111 -25.49 6.05 15.51
C GLY A 111 -25.64 5.74 14.01
N LEU A 112 -25.09 6.59 13.14
CA LEU A 112 -25.17 6.50 11.68
C LEU A 112 -23.78 6.25 11.09
N ASN A 113 -23.75 5.38 10.07
CA ASN A 113 -22.53 5.13 9.30
C ASN A 113 -22.69 5.75 7.91
N ALA A 114 -21.83 6.72 7.56
CA ALA A 114 -21.76 7.34 6.24
C ALA A 114 -21.13 6.38 5.21
N GLU A 115 -21.68 5.16 5.09
CA GLU A 115 -21.19 4.04 4.29
C GLU A 115 -19.75 3.57 4.60
N THR A 116 -19.13 4.09 5.66
CA THR A 116 -17.83 3.60 6.11
C THR A 116 -17.99 2.31 6.90
N LYS A 117 -17.00 1.41 6.75
CA LYS A 117 -16.92 0.15 7.51
C LYS A 117 -15.99 0.25 8.72
N LEU A 118 -15.75 1.48 9.22
CA LEU A 118 -14.85 1.74 10.33
C LEU A 118 -15.37 1.10 11.62
N GLN A 119 -14.52 0.30 12.25
CA GLN A 119 -14.80 -0.35 13.53
C GLN A 119 -13.79 0.08 14.60
N LYS A 120 -14.12 -0.19 15.86
CA LYS A 120 -13.21 0.07 17.00
C LYS A 120 -11.84 -0.58 16.78
N THR A 121 -11.82 -1.75 16.15
CA THR A 121 -10.62 -2.53 15.83
C THR A 121 -9.69 -1.85 14.82
N ASP A 122 -10.21 -0.97 13.98
CA ASP A 122 -9.45 -0.17 13.02
C ASP A 122 -8.71 0.98 13.71
N ILE A 123 -9.31 1.52 14.76
CA ILE A 123 -8.73 2.58 15.59
C ILE A 123 -7.73 1.98 16.60
N GLU A 124 -8.08 0.84 17.22
CA GLU A 124 -7.21 0.07 18.13
C GLU A 124 -6.25 -0.87 17.37
N TRP A 125 -5.75 -0.43 16.22
CA TRP A 125 -4.97 -1.22 15.26
C TRP A 125 -3.68 -1.82 15.84
N ARG A 126 -3.14 -1.29 16.96
CA ARG A 126 -1.86 -1.71 17.53
C ARG A 126 -1.80 -3.22 17.84
N ARG A 127 -2.91 -3.81 18.28
CA ARG A 127 -3.01 -5.26 18.55
C ARG A 127 -3.23 -6.11 17.31
N MET A 128 -3.61 -5.50 16.18
CA MET A 128 -3.96 -6.18 14.92
C MET A 128 -3.23 -5.61 13.69
N LYS A 129 -1.99 -5.15 13.90
CA LYS A 129 -1.10 -4.54 12.88
C LYS A 129 -1.03 -5.31 11.54
N MET A 130 -1.17 -6.63 11.54
CA MET A 130 -0.96 -7.46 10.34
C MET A 130 -2.25 -7.81 9.58
N LYS A 131 -3.44 -7.43 10.05
CA LYS A 131 -4.69 -7.72 9.33
C LYS A 131 -4.87 -6.75 8.16
N VAL A 132 -4.95 -7.30 6.93
CA VAL A 132 -5.18 -6.55 5.69
C VAL A 132 -6.57 -5.90 5.70
N ASN A 133 -7.59 -6.62 6.16
CA ASN A 133 -8.98 -6.12 6.20
C ASN A 133 -9.11 -4.78 6.92
N LEU A 134 -8.34 -4.56 7.99
CA LEU A 134 -8.34 -3.29 8.72
C LEU A 134 -7.75 -2.13 7.88
N ALA A 135 -6.78 -2.40 7.00
CA ALA A 135 -6.24 -1.38 6.09
C ALA A 135 -7.23 -0.99 5.00
N CYS A 136 -7.95 -1.98 4.45
CA CYS A 136 -9.04 -1.76 3.51
C CYS A 136 -10.24 -1.01 4.14
N GLN A 137 -10.37 -1.03 5.47
CA GLN A 137 -11.43 -0.31 6.20
C GLN A 137 -11.05 1.14 6.53
N THR A 138 -9.77 1.45 6.70
CA THR A 138 -9.29 2.79 7.09
C THR A 138 -8.91 3.72 5.95
N LEU A 139 -8.54 3.17 4.79
CA LEU A 139 -8.15 3.93 3.60
C LEU A 139 -9.10 3.79 2.37
N PRO A 140 -10.40 3.43 2.50
CA PRO A 140 -11.28 3.35 1.33
C PRO A 140 -11.80 4.73 0.93
N ARG A 141 -12.32 4.81 -0.30
CA ARG A 141 -12.94 6.01 -0.86
C ARG A 141 -14.08 6.57 -0.01
N SER A 142 -14.92 5.71 0.57
CA SER A 142 -16.04 6.15 1.42
C SER A 142 -15.60 6.90 2.68
N VAL A 143 -14.42 6.59 3.22
CA VAL A 143 -13.83 7.38 4.33
C VAL A 143 -13.41 8.76 3.84
N ALA A 144 -12.80 8.86 2.66
CA ALA A 144 -12.44 10.15 2.07
C ALA A 144 -13.69 11.01 1.79
N ASP A 145 -14.75 10.40 1.26
CA ASP A 145 -16.00 11.09 0.94
C ASP A 145 -16.74 11.55 2.20
N ALA A 146 -16.76 10.74 3.26
CA ALA A 146 -17.34 11.13 4.55
C ALA A 146 -16.58 12.31 5.18
N LEU A 147 -15.24 12.32 5.13
CA LEU A 147 -14.44 13.44 5.60
C LEU A 147 -14.68 14.72 4.78
N ASP A 148 -14.75 14.59 3.45
CA ASP A 148 -15.05 15.72 2.56
C ASP A 148 -16.45 16.31 2.87
N MET A 149 -17.46 15.46 3.03
CA MET A 149 -18.83 15.85 3.37
C MET A 149 -18.89 16.59 4.71
N LEU A 150 -18.28 16.03 5.76
CA LEU A 150 -18.25 16.66 7.09
C LEU A 150 -17.52 18.00 7.08
N SER A 151 -16.43 18.12 6.30
CA SER A 151 -15.67 19.37 6.22
C SER A 151 -16.30 20.43 5.32
N LYS A 152 -16.91 20.06 4.19
CA LYS A 152 -17.36 21.01 3.16
C LYS A 152 -18.84 21.31 3.27
N ASP A 153 -19.66 20.29 3.47
CA ASP A 153 -21.12 20.41 3.45
C ASP A 153 -21.65 20.76 4.85
N PHE A 154 -21.16 20.06 5.88
CA PHE A 154 -21.55 20.32 7.28
C PHE A 154 -20.66 21.33 7.99
N GLN A 155 -19.49 21.66 7.43
CA GLN A 155 -18.52 22.61 7.98
C GLN A 155 -18.15 22.33 9.44
N ASP A 156 -18.09 21.05 9.82
CA ASP A 156 -17.77 20.64 11.18
C ASP A 156 -16.31 21.02 11.51
N LYS A 157 -16.13 21.73 12.63
CA LYS A 157 -14.83 22.25 13.07
C LYS A 157 -13.81 21.14 13.34
N ALA A 158 -14.24 19.95 13.78
CA ALA A 158 -13.36 18.81 14.03
C ALA A 158 -12.68 18.32 12.75
N PHE A 159 -13.35 18.50 11.61
CA PHE A 159 -12.89 18.07 10.29
C PHE A 159 -12.28 19.21 9.46
N SER A 160 -12.17 20.41 10.03
CA SER A 160 -11.49 21.53 9.37
C SER A 160 -10.06 21.15 8.94
N ASN A 161 -9.72 21.54 7.71
CA ASN A 161 -8.43 21.27 7.07
C ASN A 161 -8.10 19.78 6.87
N CYS A 162 -9.10 18.92 6.65
CA CYS A 162 -8.86 17.52 6.33
C CYS A 162 -8.50 17.26 4.85
N THR A 163 -8.51 18.27 3.98
CA THR A 163 -8.32 18.15 2.52
C THR A 163 -7.10 17.30 2.13
N ALA A 164 -5.93 17.58 2.71
CA ALA A 164 -4.72 16.81 2.41
C ALA A 164 -4.81 15.34 2.87
N THR A 165 -5.57 15.07 3.93
CA THR A 165 -5.84 13.69 4.40
C THR A 165 -6.81 12.98 3.45
N VAL A 166 -7.84 13.68 2.95
CA VAL A 166 -8.77 13.16 1.93
C VAL A 166 -8.00 12.79 0.65
N GLU A 167 -7.17 13.70 0.14
CA GLU A 167 -6.32 13.45 -1.04
C GLU A 167 -5.41 12.24 -0.83
N PHE A 168 -4.77 12.16 0.34
CA PHE A 168 -3.93 11.01 0.70
C PHE A 168 -4.71 9.69 0.63
N ILE A 169 -5.91 9.62 1.23
CA ILE A 169 -6.75 8.42 1.22
C ILE A 169 -7.13 8.04 -0.21
N ARG A 170 -7.56 9.00 -1.03
CA ARG A 170 -7.93 8.78 -2.44
C ARG A 170 -6.76 8.25 -3.27
N ILE A 171 -5.54 8.75 -3.06
CA ILE A 171 -4.34 8.26 -3.74
C ILE A 171 -4.07 6.79 -3.38
N PHE A 172 -4.12 6.45 -2.09
CA PHE A 172 -3.86 5.08 -1.64
C PHE A 172 -4.96 4.10 -2.08
N GLU A 173 -6.22 4.52 -2.10
CA GLU A 173 -7.32 3.72 -2.65
C GLU A 173 -7.13 3.46 -4.15
N ALA A 174 -6.84 4.51 -4.93
CA ALA A 174 -6.61 4.37 -6.36
C ALA A 174 -5.43 3.42 -6.64
N LEU A 175 -4.31 3.57 -5.93
CA LEU A 175 -3.18 2.64 -6.03
C LEU A 175 -3.58 1.21 -5.70
N PHE A 176 -4.37 0.99 -4.65
CA PHE A 176 -4.82 -0.34 -4.29
C PHE A 176 -5.71 -0.98 -5.35
N ASP A 177 -6.68 -0.23 -5.87
CA ASP A 177 -7.57 -0.70 -6.93
C ASP A 177 -6.80 -1.06 -8.20
N ILE A 178 -5.85 -0.20 -8.58
CA ILE A 178 -4.99 -0.36 -9.75
C ILE A 178 -4.13 -1.63 -9.64
N PHE A 179 -3.50 -1.87 -8.49
CA PHE A 179 -2.62 -3.03 -8.28
C PHE A 179 -3.34 -4.31 -7.84
N ASN A 180 -4.64 -4.23 -7.52
CA ASN A 180 -5.47 -5.36 -7.13
C ASN A 180 -6.68 -5.54 -8.08
N SER A 181 -6.63 -4.92 -9.27
CA SER A 181 -7.66 -5.09 -10.27
C SER A 181 -7.64 -6.54 -10.78
N ARG A 182 -8.78 -7.21 -10.68
CA ARG A 182 -8.99 -8.58 -11.15
C ARG A 182 -9.98 -8.65 -12.31
N ASN A 183 -10.52 -7.50 -12.72
CA ASN A 183 -11.62 -7.45 -13.67
C ASN A 183 -11.12 -6.95 -15.02
N ILE A 184 -11.07 -7.86 -15.99
CA ILE A 184 -10.70 -7.58 -17.39
C ILE A 184 -11.66 -6.57 -18.05
N LEU A 185 -12.89 -6.47 -17.56
CA LEU A 185 -13.92 -5.53 -18.02
C LEU A 185 -14.12 -4.36 -17.05
N GLY A 186 -13.18 -4.15 -16.10
CA GLY A 186 -13.26 -3.06 -15.14
C GLY A 186 -13.19 -1.69 -15.83
N SER A 187 -14.03 -0.75 -15.41
CA SER A 187 -13.93 0.64 -15.85
C SER A 187 -12.96 1.42 -14.95
N SER A 188 -12.27 2.43 -15.50
CA SER A 188 -11.39 3.35 -14.75
C SER A 188 -10.25 2.67 -13.98
N SER A 189 -9.98 3.04 -12.72
CA SER A 189 -8.88 2.51 -11.89
C SER A 189 -8.98 1.02 -11.57
N LYS A 190 -10.09 0.37 -11.91
CA LYS A 190 -10.35 -1.06 -11.69
C LYS A 190 -10.13 -1.91 -12.94
N ALA A 191 -9.75 -1.30 -14.06
CA ALA A 191 -9.29 -2.00 -15.25
C ALA A 191 -7.93 -2.68 -14.97
N PRO A 192 -7.58 -3.78 -15.65
CA PRO A 192 -6.23 -4.33 -15.58
C PRO A 192 -5.24 -3.34 -16.20
N PHE A 193 -4.01 -3.35 -15.72
CA PHE A 193 -2.92 -2.78 -16.49
C PHE A 193 -2.76 -3.60 -17.77
N ILE A 194 -3.11 -3.01 -18.91
CA ILE A 194 -2.83 -3.53 -20.25
C ILE A 194 -1.52 -2.92 -20.72
#